data_AF-A0A0U3E8C3-F1
#
_entry.id   AF-A0A0U3E8C3-F1
#
_cell.length_a   1.000
_cell.length_b   1.000
_cell.length_c   1.000
_cell.angle_alpha   90.00
_cell.angle_beta   90.00
_cell.angle_gamma   90.00
#
_symmetry.space_group_name_H-M   'P 1'
#
loop_
_entity.id
_entity.type
_entity.pdbx_description
1 polymer ?
#
loop_
_entity_poly.entity_id
_entity_poly.type
_entity_poly.pdbx_seq_one_letter_code
_entity_poly.pdbx_strand_id
1 'polypeptide(L)'
;MVDKETQIKILLYGNALDFACKTLGIKNMRYHKYSNVFTVSEAEVYDYTLIHGIPQSDATRSSMAEGFHYFKEEDKWTTFFSERGSIFHEKNFKDDELGKKYIVHTLLQLAGTGLY
;
A
#
# COMPACT_ATOMS: atom_id res chain seq x y z
N MET A 1 3.32 -22.66 1.49
CA MET A 1 3.77 -21.28 1.74
C MET A 1 3.20 -20.42 0.64
N VAL A 2 2.55 -19.30 0.99
CA VAL A 2 1.99 -18.36 -0.01
C VAL A 2 3.14 -17.80 -0.84
N ASP A 3 3.00 -17.74 -2.16
CA ASP A 3 4.03 -17.16 -3.02
C ASP A 3 4.21 -15.65 -2.77
N LYS A 4 5.41 -15.13 -3.05
CA LYS A 4 5.76 -13.73 -2.74
C LYS A 4 4.94 -12.73 -3.52
N GLU A 5 4.60 -13.02 -4.78
CA GLU A 5 3.82 -12.11 -5.60
C GLU A 5 2.42 -11.91 -5.00
N THR A 6 1.76 -12.99 -4.61
CA THR A 6 0.46 -12.92 -3.91
C THR A 6 0.56 -12.10 -2.63
N GLN A 7 1.61 -12.30 -1.83
CA GLN A 7 1.82 -11.51 -0.61
C GLN A 7 1.92 -10.01 -0.91
N ILE A 8 2.74 -9.63 -1.90
CA ILE A 8 2.96 -8.22 -2.31
C ILE A 8 1.66 -7.58 -2.80
N LYS A 9 0.90 -8.30 -3.64
CA LYS A 9 -0.38 -7.81 -4.16
C LYS A 9 -1.38 -7.53 -3.04
N ILE A 10 -1.48 -8.44 -2.06
CA ILE A 10 -2.35 -8.26 -0.90
C ILE A 10 -1.92 -7.06 -0.04
N LEU A 11 -0.61 -6.84 0.11
CA LEU A 11 -0.08 -5.70 0.87
C LEU A 11 -0.34 -4.35 0.18
N LEU A 12 -0.30 -4.29 -1.15
CA LEU A 12 -0.42 -3.03 -1.89
C LEU A 12 -1.87 -2.59 -2.15
N TYR A 13 -2.80 -3.53 -2.34
CA TYR A 13 -4.19 -3.18 -2.71
C TYR A 13 -5.25 -4.18 -2.23
N GLY A 14 -4.87 -5.15 -1.39
CA GLY A 14 -5.78 -6.14 -0.84
C GLY A 14 -6.21 -5.85 0.60
N ASN A 15 -6.79 -6.86 1.24
CA ASN A 15 -7.12 -6.83 2.66
C ASN A 15 -6.18 -7.77 3.42
N ALA A 16 -5.10 -7.23 3.98
CA ALA A 16 -4.06 -8.01 4.64
C ALA A 16 -4.58 -8.77 5.88
N LEU A 17 -5.51 -8.19 6.64
CA LEU A 17 -6.13 -8.82 7.82
C LEU A 17 -6.94 -10.06 7.43
N ASP A 18 -7.86 -9.92 6.47
CA ASP A 18 -8.71 -11.02 6.00
C ASP A 18 -7.86 -12.13 5.36
N PHE A 19 -6.88 -11.75 4.55
CA PHE A 19 -5.94 -12.70 3.95
C PHE A 19 -5.16 -13.49 5.00
N ALA A 20 -4.62 -12.83 6.03
CA ALA A 20 -3.89 -13.49 7.09
C ALA A 20 -4.78 -14.43 7.92
N CYS A 21 -6.00 -14.00 8.25
CA CYS A 21 -6.98 -14.81 8.96
C CYS A 21 -7.33 -16.09 8.18
N LYS A 22 -7.62 -15.96 6.89
CA LYS A 22 -7.93 -17.09 5.99
C LYS A 22 -6.75 -18.04 5.85
N THR A 23 -5.54 -17.50 5.67
CA THR A 23 -4.32 -18.31 5.51
C THR A 23 -4.01 -19.14 6.75
N LEU A 24 -4.26 -18.58 7.94
CA LEU A 24 -4.00 -19.25 9.22
C LEU A 24 -5.20 -20.07 9.73
N GLY A 25 -6.37 -19.99 9.10
CA GLY A 25 -7.60 -20.65 9.56
C GLY A 25 -8.14 -20.09 10.89
N ILE A 26 -7.94 -18.80 11.15
CA ILE A 26 -8.30 -18.12 12.41
C ILE A 26 -9.30 -16.99 12.17
N LYS A 27 -9.97 -16.52 13.23
CA LYS A 27 -10.98 -15.44 13.14
C LYS A 27 -10.39 -14.03 13.24
N ASN A 28 -9.23 -13.88 13.87
CA ASN A 28 -8.56 -12.59 14.05
C ASN A 28 -7.07 -12.78 14.40
N MET A 29 -6.30 -11.69 14.30
CA MET A 29 -4.86 -11.67 14.54
C MET A 29 -4.45 -11.32 15.98
N ARG A 30 -5.38 -11.27 16.96
CA ARG A 30 -5.09 -10.76 18.33
C ARG A 30 -3.93 -11.46 19.03
N TYR A 31 -3.73 -12.75 18.76
CA TYR A 31 -2.67 -13.58 19.34
C TYR A 31 -1.72 -14.14 18.27
N HIS A 32 -1.74 -13.58 17.06
CA HIS A 32 -0.96 -14.05 15.91
C HIS A 32 -0.15 -12.91 15.30
N LYS A 33 0.93 -13.26 14.61
CA LYS A 33 1.80 -12.28 13.96
C LYS A 33 1.63 -12.33 12.45
N TYR A 34 1.56 -11.16 11.82
CA TYR A 34 1.55 -11.05 10.36
C TYR A 34 2.81 -11.63 9.72
N SER A 35 3.94 -11.65 10.43
CA SER A 35 5.19 -12.30 10.00
C SER A 35 5.05 -13.81 9.76
N ASN A 36 3.97 -14.45 10.23
CA ASN A 36 3.70 -15.86 9.94
C ASN A 36 3.07 -16.07 8.55
N VAL A 37 2.66 -15.00 7.88
CA VAL A 37 1.96 -15.01 6.58
C VAL A 37 2.75 -14.19 5.56
N PHE A 38 3.13 -12.96 5.93
CA PHE A 38 3.90 -12.05 5.11
C PHE A 38 5.39 -12.16 5.47
N THR A 39 6.17 -12.66 4.52
CA THR A 39 7.61 -12.91 4.65
C THR A 39 8.44 -12.05 3.70
N VAL A 40 7.79 -11.30 2.81
CA VAL A 40 8.47 -10.32 1.94
C VAL A 40 8.95 -9.14 2.75
N SER A 41 10.03 -8.49 2.32
CA SER A 41 10.55 -7.24 2.87
C SER A 41 10.00 -6.03 2.12
N GLU A 42 10.09 -4.83 2.71
CA GLU A 42 9.75 -3.58 2.04
C GLU A 42 10.55 -3.39 0.74
N ALA A 43 11.83 -3.75 0.73
CA ALA A 43 12.67 -3.68 -0.46
C ALA A 43 12.14 -4.58 -1.59
N GLU A 44 11.70 -5.80 -1.27
CA GLU A 44 11.12 -6.72 -2.28
C GLU A 44 9.78 -6.20 -2.83
N VAL A 45 8.97 -5.55 -1.98
CA VAL A 45 7.73 -4.89 -2.42
C VAL A 45 8.08 -3.74 -3.37
N TYR A 46 9.08 -2.92 -3.01
CA TYR A 46 9.52 -1.81 -3.84
C TYR A 46 10.05 -2.27 -5.20
N ASP A 47 10.96 -3.24 -5.22
CA ASP A 47 11.52 -3.82 -6.45
C ASP A 47 10.42 -4.39 -7.35
N TYR A 48 9.41 -5.04 -6.77
CA TYR A 48 8.24 -5.48 -7.52
C TYR A 48 7.50 -4.32 -8.20
N THR A 49 7.28 -3.21 -7.49
CA THR A 49 6.62 -2.04 -8.09
C THR A 49 7.43 -1.32 -9.16
N LEU A 50 8.76 -1.48 -9.17
CA LEU A 50 9.60 -0.94 -10.26
C LEU A 50 9.37 -1.67 -11.58
N ILE A 51 9.13 -2.98 -11.52
CA ILE A 51 8.92 -3.83 -12.69
C ILE A 51 7.46 -3.77 -13.16
N HIS A 52 6.52 -3.85 -12.22
CA HIS A 52 5.09 -4.00 -12.51
C HIS A 52 4.29 -2.70 -12.43
N GLY A 53 4.92 -1.61 -11.99
CA GLY A 53 4.25 -0.37 -11.64
C GLY A 53 3.62 -0.40 -10.25
N ILE A 54 3.29 0.79 -9.74
CA ILE A 54 2.46 0.94 -8.54
C ILE A 54 1.00 0.85 -8.99
N PRO A 55 0.13 0.10 -8.30
CA PRO A 55 -1.30 0.11 -8.56
C PRO A 55 -1.80 1.56 -8.56
N GLN A 56 -2.42 2.04 -9.63
CA GLN A 56 -2.94 3.41 -9.65
C GLN A 56 -4.08 3.52 -8.64
N SER A 57 -4.12 4.61 -7.88
CA SER A 57 -5.37 4.98 -7.21
C SER A 57 -6.34 5.49 -8.28
N ASP A 58 -7.59 5.06 -8.27
CA ASP A 58 -8.63 5.54 -9.21
C ASP A 58 -9.02 7.01 -8.94
N ALA A 59 -8.25 7.73 -8.11
CA ALA A 59 -8.59 9.03 -7.60
C ALA A 59 -7.93 10.16 -8.37
N THR A 60 -8.76 11.02 -8.94
CA THR A 60 -8.41 12.39 -9.28
C THR A 60 -8.51 13.27 -8.03
N ARG A 61 -7.98 14.50 -8.07
CA ARG A 61 -8.13 15.48 -6.97
C ARG A 61 -9.58 15.74 -6.55
N SER A 62 -10.55 15.48 -7.43
CA SER A 62 -11.99 15.61 -7.15
C SER A 62 -12.63 14.32 -6.63
N SER A 63 -11.85 13.26 -6.38
CA SER A 63 -12.36 12.01 -5.84
C SER A 63 -12.88 12.20 -4.43
N MET A 64 -14.15 11.85 -4.20
CA MET A 64 -14.75 11.81 -2.87
C MET A 64 -14.44 10.50 -2.12
N ALA A 65 -13.64 9.61 -2.68
CA ALA A 65 -13.23 8.39 -1.99
C ALA A 65 -12.37 8.75 -0.78
N GLU A 66 -12.61 8.07 0.34
CA GLU A 66 -11.78 8.22 1.54
C GLU A 66 -10.49 7.38 1.41
N GLY A 67 -9.47 7.76 2.17
CA GLY A 67 -8.21 7.04 2.25
C GLY A 67 -7.04 7.76 1.57
N PHE A 68 -5.99 7.00 1.28
CA PHE A 68 -4.77 7.49 0.68
C PHE A 68 -4.86 7.47 -0.85
N HIS A 69 -4.56 8.61 -1.45
CA HIS A 69 -4.63 8.83 -2.88
C HIS A 69 -3.28 9.24 -3.42
N TYR A 70 -3.01 8.82 -4.65
CA TYR A 70 -1.82 9.21 -5.36
C TYR A 70 -1.98 9.05 -6.87
N PHE A 71 -1.40 9.99 -7.60
CA PHE A 71 -1.40 9.99 -9.06
C PHE A 71 -0.16 10.69 -9.59
N LYS A 72 0.15 10.46 -10.86
CA LYS A 72 1.25 11.12 -11.57
C LYS A 72 0.69 12.03 -12.66
N GLU A 73 0.98 13.32 -12.55
CA GLU A 73 0.63 14.34 -13.56
C GLU A 73 1.90 15.13 -13.90
N GLU A 74 2.17 15.37 -15.19
CA GLU A 74 3.33 16.15 -15.66
C GLU A 74 4.67 15.71 -15.02
N ASP A 75 4.90 14.39 -14.97
CA ASP A 75 6.07 13.77 -14.33
C ASP A 75 6.25 14.03 -12.83
N LYS A 76 5.19 14.49 -12.15
CA LYS A 76 5.18 14.75 -10.72
C LYS A 76 4.19 13.83 -10.03
N TRP A 77 4.65 13.11 -9.00
CA TRP A 77 3.77 12.38 -8.10
C TRP A 77 3.11 13.34 -7.13
N THR A 78 1.80 13.25 -6.99
CA THR A 78 1.03 13.93 -5.95
C THR A 78 0.39 12.87 -5.07
N THR A 79 0.46 13.03 -3.75
CA THR A 79 -0.18 12.13 -2.79
C THR A 79 -0.94 12.93 -1.74
N PHE A 80 -2.04 12.39 -1.21
CA PHE A 80 -2.82 13.02 -0.15
C PHE A 80 -3.74 12.01 0.55
N PHE A 81 -4.25 12.36 1.72
CA PHE A 81 -5.33 11.65 2.38
C PHE A 81 -6.64 12.42 2.20
N SER A 82 -7.73 11.72 1.90
CA SER A 82 -9.08 12.26 1.90
C SER A 82 -9.88 11.60 3.03
N GLU A 83 -10.47 12.41 3.91
CA GLU A 83 -11.37 11.91 4.97
C GLU A 83 -12.50 12.91 5.16
N ARG A 84 -13.76 12.43 5.15
CA ARG A 84 -14.96 13.25 5.35
C ARG A 84 -15.02 14.50 4.46
N GLY A 85 -14.59 14.36 3.21
CA GLY A 85 -14.59 15.44 2.21
C GLY A 85 -13.48 16.48 2.38
N SER A 86 -12.50 16.24 3.26
CA SER A 86 -11.34 17.12 3.48
C SER A 86 -10.04 16.43 3.05
N ILE A 87 -9.11 17.22 2.48
CA ILE A 87 -7.80 16.75 2.03
C ILE A 87 -6.73 17.11 3.07
N PHE A 88 -5.86 16.15 3.38
CA PHE A 88 -4.79 16.28 4.36
C PHE A 88 -3.46 15.72 3.84
N HIS A 89 -2.37 16.20 4.45
CA HIS A 89 -1.00 15.70 4.21
C HIS A 89 -0.58 15.63 2.74
N GLU A 90 -1.04 16.59 1.91
CA GLU A 90 -0.67 16.63 0.50
C GLU A 90 0.86 16.76 0.34
N LYS A 91 1.44 15.88 -0.48
CA LYS A 91 2.86 15.88 -0.84
C LYS A 91 3.01 15.80 -2.35
N ASN A 92 4.04 16.48 -2.84
CA ASN A 92 4.38 16.53 -4.25
C ASN A 92 5.84 16.12 -4.42
N PHE A 93 6.12 15.21 -5.34
CA PHE A 93 7.45 14.68 -5.61
C PHE A 93 7.77 14.86 -7.10
N LYS A 94 8.82 15.63 -7.40
CA LYS A 94 9.39 15.74 -8.76
C LYS A 94 10.37 14.60 -9.06
N ASP A 95 10.91 14.00 -8.02
CA ASP A 95 11.74 12.80 -8.11
C ASP A 95 10.81 11.59 -8.16
N ASP A 96 10.85 10.86 -9.27
CA ASP A 96 10.00 9.70 -9.52
C ASP A 96 10.28 8.57 -8.54
N GLU A 97 11.56 8.36 -8.18
CA GLU A 97 12.00 7.31 -7.27
C GLU A 97 11.52 7.60 -5.84
N LEU A 98 11.72 8.84 -5.38
CA LEU A 98 11.30 9.28 -4.06
C LEU A 98 9.78 9.22 -3.91
N GLY A 99 9.04 9.64 -4.95
CA GLY A 99 7.57 9.54 -4.98
C GLY A 99 7.11 8.09 -4.85
N LYS A 100 7.67 7.19 -5.65
CA LYS A 100 7.33 5.76 -5.60
C LYS A 100 7.64 5.13 -4.24
N LYS A 101 8.82 5.39 -3.68
CA LYS A 101 9.19 4.90 -2.33
C LYS A 101 8.21 5.38 -1.27
N TYR A 102 7.85 6.66 -1.30
CA TYR A 102 6.89 7.22 -0.35
C TYR A 102 5.51 6.56 -0.45
N ILE A 103 5.03 6.33 -1.69
CA ILE A 103 3.73 5.69 -1.93
C ILE A 103 3.74 4.25 -1.41
N VAL A 104 4.76 3.46 -1.78
CA VAL A 104 4.90 2.06 -1.33
C VAL A 104 4.96 1.98 0.19
N HIS A 105 5.81 2.78 0.82
CA HIS A 105 5.93 2.83 2.27
C HIS A 105 4.60 3.15 2.95
N THR A 106 3.86 4.14 2.41
CA THR A 106 2.55 4.54 2.96
C THR A 106 1.51 3.42 2.81
N LEU A 107 1.43 2.77 1.66
CA LEU A 107 0.53 1.62 1.44
C LEU A 107 0.84 0.48 2.43
N LEU A 108 2.11 0.20 2.65
CA LEU A 108 2.57 -0.82 3.58
C LEU A 108 2.20 -0.50 5.05
N GLN A 109 2.33 0.77 5.46
CA GLN A 109 1.84 1.22 6.77
C GLN A 109 0.33 1.03 6.90
N LEU A 110 -0.43 1.39 5.87
CA LEU A 110 -1.90 1.27 5.86
C LEU A 110 -2.38 -0.18 5.85
N ALA A 111 -1.60 -1.12 5.32
CA ALA A 111 -1.88 -2.55 5.41
C ALA A 111 -1.88 -3.05 6.86
N GLY A 112 -1.27 -2.32 7.80
CA GLY A 112 -1.35 -2.59 9.23
C GLY A 112 -0.65 -3.88 9.66
N THR A 113 0.29 -4.37 8.86
CA THR A 113 0.98 -5.65 9.09
C THR A 113 2.25 -5.52 9.93
N GLY A 114 2.75 -4.28 10.12
CA GLY A 114 4.05 -4.02 10.72
C GLY A 114 5.22 -4.17 9.76
N LEU A 115 4.95 -4.33 8.45
CA LEU A 115 5.96 -4.37 7.40
C LEU A 115 6.17 -2.95 6.87
N TYR A 116 7.08 -2.16 7.44
CA TYR A 116 7.47 -0.82 6.96
C TYR A 116 8.71 -0.32 7.71
#